data_AF-A0A7C5WQ82-F1
#
_entry.id   AF-A0A7C5WQ82-F1
#
_cell.length_a   1.000
_cell.length_b   1.000
_cell.length_c   1.000
_cell.angle_alpha   90.00
_cell.angle_beta   90.00
_cell.angle_gamma   90.00
#
_symmetry.space_group_name_H-M   'P 1'
#
loop_
_entity.id
_entity.type
_entity.pdbx_description
1 polymer ?
#
loop_
_entity_poly.entity_id
_entity_poly.type
_entity_poly.pdbx_seq_one_letter_code
_entity_poly.pdbx_strand_id
1 'polypeptide(L)'
;MHLIQNRRKGFSLIELVIVVVILGIIGAIAIPRMSRGASGAGESALIADLAALRNAIELYKAEHDGSFPTVAKFKEQLTTYTTSAGADQATPDATHIYGPYLHAIPTLKVGSNKGNSGVAAADGAGVGWIYNETTGAINANSSDVSSDGTTTYDQF
;
A
#
# COMPACT_ATOMS: atom_id res chain seq x y z
N MET A 1 -32.61 -62.19 24.00
CA MET A 1 -31.71 -61.40 23.13
C MET A 1 -32.36 -60.03 22.93
N HIS A 2 -31.90 -59.01 23.66
CA HIS A 2 -32.51 -57.67 23.68
C HIS A 2 -31.73 -56.78 22.69
N LEU A 3 -32.36 -56.37 21.59
CA LEU A 3 -31.74 -55.50 20.57
C LEU A 3 -31.88 -54.04 21.01
N ILE A 4 -30.77 -53.41 21.39
CA ILE A 4 -30.70 -51.99 21.70
C ILE A 4 -30.91 -51.22 20.39
N GLN A 5 -32.11 -50.67 20.19
CA GLN A 5 -32.38 -49.77 19.07
C GLN A 5 -31.74 -48.40 19.32
N ASN A 6 -30.62 -48.15 18.64
CA ASN A 6 -29.95 -46.87 18.64
C ASN A 6 -30.79 -45.85 17.86
N ARG A 7 -31.56 -44.99 18.56
CA ARG A 7 -32.35 -43.94 17.90
C ARG A 7 -31.39 -42.91 17.28
N ARG A 8 -31.25 -42.95 15.95
CA ARG A 8 -30.61 -41.87 15.20
C ARG A 8 -31.44 -40.59 15.37
N LYS A 9 -30.95 -39.64 16.17
CA LYS A 9 -31.49 -38.29 16.23
C LYS A 9 -31.07 -37.56 14.94
N GLY A 10 -32.01 -37.35 14.03
CA GLY A 10 -31.82 -36.48 12.88
C GLY A 10 -31.93 -35.02 13.30
N PHE A 11 -31.18 -34.14 12.63
CA PHE A 11 -31.33 -32.68 12.75
C PHE A 11 -32.76 -32.27 12.36
N SER A 12 -33.39 -31.38 13.12
CA SER A 12 -34.67 -30.81 12.74
C SER A 12 -34.50 -29.77 11.62
N LEU A 13 -35.45 -29.71 10.69
CA LEU A 13 -35.49 -28.64 9.68
C LEU A 13 -35.53 -27.26 10.34
N ILE A 14 -36.22 -27.12 11.47
CA ILE A 14 -36.29 -25.84 12.20
C ILE A 14 -34.92 -25.43 12.76
N GLU A 15 -34.10 -26.40 13.20
CA GLU A 15 -32.76 -26.13 13.73
C GLU A 15 -31.85 -25.61 12.62
N LEU A 16 -31.92 -26.22 11.43
CA LEU A 16 -31.15 -25.73 10.28
C LEU A 16 -31.61 -24.34 9.85
N VAL A 17 -32.92 -24.09 9.81
CA VAL A 17 -33.49 -22.78 9.42
C VAL A 17 -33.05 -21.67 10.37
N ILE A 18 -33.10 -21.89 11.69
CA ILE A 18 -32.66 -20.89 12.67
C ILE A 18 -31.17 -20.58 12.51
N VAL A 19 -30.34 -21.60 12.27
CA VAL A 19 -28.89 -21.41 12.08
C VAL A 19 -28.59 -20.55 10.86
N VAL A 20 -29.20 -20.82 9.70
CA VAL A 20 -28.95 -20.02 8.49
C VAL A 20 -29.49 -18.59 8.61
N VAL A 21 -30.58 -18.38 9.35
CA VAL A 21 -31.12 -17.04 9.64
C VAL A 21 -30.15 -16.24 10.51
N ILE A 22 -29.60 -16.85 11.57
CA ILE A 22 -28.62 -16.18 12.45
C ILE A 22 -27.34 -15.87 11.65
N LEU A 23 -26.83 -16.80 10.84
CA LEU A 23 -25.68 -16.57 9.96
C LEU A 23 -25.96 -15.45 8.94
N GLY A 24 -27.18 -15.36 8.41
CA GLY A 24 -27.61 -14.29 7.52
C GLY A 24 -27.59 -12.91 8.18
N ILE A 25 -28.12 -12.80 9.40
CA ILE A 25 -28.12 -11.54 10.17
C ILE A 25 -26.70 -11.09 10.52
N ILE A 26 -25.86 -12.02 11.00
CA ILE A 26 -24.46 -11.72 11.33
C ILE A 26 -23.70 -11.30 10.07
N GLY A 27 -23.88 -12.01 8.95
CA GLY A 27 -23.26 -11.68 7.66
C GLY A 27 -23.64 -10.28 7.17
N ALA A 28 -24.92 -9.92 7.26
CA ALA A 28 -25.42 -8.62 6.83
C ALA A 28 -24.81 -7.44 7.61
N ILE A 29 -24.53 -7.60 8.91
CA ILE A 29 -23.94 -6.53 9.75
C ILE A 29 -22.41 -6.53 9.67
N ALA A 30 -21.78 -7.70 9.58
CA ALA A 30 -20.32 -7.84 9.61
C ALA A 30 -19.66 -7.33 8.32
N ILE A 31 -20.21 -7.65 7.15
CA ILE A 31 -19.60 -7.33 5.85
C ILE A 31 -19.45 -5.80 5.64
N PRO A 32 -20.48 -4.95 5.87
CA PRO A 32 -20.35 -3.51 5.67
C PRO A 32 -19.35 -2.85 6.61
N ARG A 33 -19.21 -3.36 7.85
CA ARG A 33 -18.28 -2.82 8.85
C ARG A 33 -16.82 -3.17 8.52
N MET A 34 -16.56 -4.40 8.09
CA MET A 34 -15.22 -4.86 7.72
C MET A 34 -14.68 -4.13 6.48
N SER A 35 -15.53 -3.88 5.48
CA SER A 35 -15.16 -3.15 4.27
C SER A 35 -14.68 -1.72 4.56
N ARG A 36 -15.41 -0.96 5.38
CA ARG A 36 -15.01 0.41 5.78
C ARG A 36 -13.72 0.45 6.61
N GLY A 37 -13.55 -0.51 7.52
CA GLY A 37 -12.33 -0.63 8.32
C GLY A 37 -11.08 -0.89 7.46
N ALA A 38 -11.21 -1.72 6.43
CA ALA A 38 -10.12 -2.01 5.50
C ALA A 38 -9.74 -0.79 4.64
N SER A 39 -10.71 0.00 4.17
CA SER A 39 -10.45 1.24 3.42
C SER A 39 -9.71 2.28 4.25
N GLY A 40 -10.15 2.53 5.49
CA GLY A 40 -9.46 3.48 6.38
C GLY A 40 -8.04 3.06 6.75
N ALA A 41 -7.81 1.75 6.95
CA ALA A 41 -6.47 1.22 7.19
C ALA A 41 -5.54 1.40 5.97
N GLY A 42 -6.07 1.20 4.75
CA GLY A 42 -5.33 1.43 3.51
C GLY A 42 -4.94 2.89 3.34
N GLU A 43 -5.85 3.82 3.62
CA GLU A 43 -5.60 5.26 3.53
C GLU A 43 -4.58 5.75 4.58
N SER A 44 -4.67 5.23 5.80
CA SER A 44 -3.68 5.54 6.85
C SER A 44 -2.28 5.06 6.44
N ALA A 45 -2.20 3.89 5.80
CA ALA A 45 -0.95 3.38 5.26
C ALA A 45 -0.44 4.21 4.07
N LEU A 46 -1.33 4.66 3.17
CA LEU A 46 -0.97 5.58 2.08
C LEU A 46 -0.29 6.85 2.62
N ILE A 47 -0.90 7.51 3.62
CA ILE A 47 -0.36 8.74 4.20
C ILE A 47 1.02 8.50 4.82
N ALA A 48 1.19 7.38 5.53
CA ALA A 48 2.48 7.00 6.11
C ALA A 48 3.54 6.72 5.04
N ASP A 49 3.18 5.99 3.97
CA ASP A 49 4.07 5.68 2.86
C ASP A 49 4.49 6.96 2.09
N LEU A 50 3.54 7.88 1.84
CA LEU A 50 3.84 9.19 1.25
C LEU A 50 4.76 10.03 2.12
N ALA A 51 4.55 10.05 3.44
CA ALA A 51 5.43 10.76 4.36
C ALA A 51 6.85 10.18 4.34
N ALA A 52 6.99 8.86 4.34
CA ALA A 52 8.29 8.19 4.23
C ALA A 52 9.00 8.52 2.91
N LEU A 53 8.28 8.45 1.79
CA LEU A 53 8.81 8.77 0.45
C LEU A 53 9.23 10.24 0.35
N ARG A 54 8.39 11.18 0.78
CA ARG A 54 8.67 12.63 0.76
C ARG A 54 9.89 12.97 1.62
N ASN A 55 9.98 12.39 2.83
CA ASN A 55 11.15 12.57 3.69
C ASN A 55 12.43 12.04 3.05
N ALA A 56 12.38 10.87 2.39
CA ALA A 56 13.54 10.31 1.70
C ALA A 56 13.99 11.17 0.51
N ILE A 57 13.03 11.72 -0.27
CA ILE A 57 13.31 12.63 -1.38
C ILE A 57 13.99 13.91 -0.89
N GLU A 58 13.50 14.51 0.20
CA GLU A 58 14.11 15.72 0.77
C GLU A 58 15.49 15.45 1.37
N LEU A 59 15.69 14.30 2.03
CA LEU A 59 17.00 13.92 2.55
C LEU A 59 18.01 13.68 1.42
N TYR A 60 17.60 12.98 0.35
CA TYR A 60 18.42 12.83 -0.85
C TYR A 60 18.84 14.20 -1.41
N LYS A 61 17.87 15.09 -1.59
CA LYS A 61 18.10 16.44 -2.12
C LYS A 61 19.08 17.25 -1.28
N ALA A 62 19.00 17.14 0.05
CA ALA A 62 19.90 17.83 0.96
C ALA A 62 21.36 17.38 0.80
N GLU A 63 21.59 16.12 0.41
CA GLU A 63 22.92 15.54 0.24
C GLU A 63 23.46 15.64 -1.20
N HIS A 64 22.61 16.02 -2.17
CA HIS A 64 22.91 16.04 -3.60
C HIS A 64 22.80 17.44 -4.22
N ASP A 65 23.31 18.45 -3.51
CA ASP A 65 23.38 19.85 -3.98
C ASP A 65 22.03 20.42 -4.45
N GLY A 66 20.93 20.00 -3.79
CA GLY A 66 19.58 20.46 -4.14
C GLY A 66 18.93 19.68 -5.29
N SER A 67 19.61 18.68 -5.84
CA SER A 67 19.09 17.83 -6.93
C SER A 67 18.19 16.74 -6.37
N PHE A 68 17.02 16.57 -6.99
CA PHE A 68 16.13 15.48 -6.66
C PHE A 68 16.57 14.15 -7.31
N PRO A 69 16.10 12.99 -6.81
CA PRO A 69 16.26 11.73 -7.51
C PRO A 69 15.69 11.83 -8.93
N THR A 70 16.33 11.17 -9.89
CA THR A 70 15.80 11.10 -11.26
C THR A 70 14.74 10.03 -11.36
N VAL A 71 13.73 10.19 -12.22
CA VAL A 71 12.69 9.18 -12.42
C VAL A 71 13.30 7.83 -12.82
N ALA A 72 14.32 7.85 -13.68
CA ALA A 72 14.96 6.63 -14.21
C ALA A 72 15.74 5.84 -13.14
N LYS A 73 16.21 6.51 -12.08
CA LYS A 73 17.02 5.91 -11.01
C LYS A 73 16.41 6.07 -9.63
N PHE A 74 15.12 6.43 -9.56
CA PHE A 74 14.46 6.81 -8.31
C PHE A 74 14.61 5.73 -7.23
N LYS A 75 14.37 4.47 -7.62
CA LYS A 75 14.47 3.33 -6.70
C LYS A 75 15.92 3.15 -6.24
N GLU A 76 16.86 3.11 -7.17
CA GLU A 76 18.28 2.86 -6.89
C GLU A 76 18.85 3.97 -6.00
N GLN A 77 18.59 5.23 -6.34
CA GLN A 77 19.04 6.41 -5.62
C GLN A 77 18.48 6.50 -4.20
N LEU A 78 17.26 6.00 -3.95
CA LEU A 78 16.67 6.01 -2.61
C LEU A 78 16.99 4.75 -1.78
N THR A 79 17.29 3.62 -2.41
CA THR A 79 17.46 2.33 -1.71
C THR A 79 18.89 1.81 -1.64
N THR A 80 19.83 2.49 -2.29
CA THR A 80 21.25 2.11 -2.31
C THR A 80 22.12 3.30 -1.89
N TYR A 81 23.44 3.11 -1.95
CA TYR A 81 24.39 4.17 -1.63
C TYR A 81 24.68 5.02 -2.86
N THR A 82 24.91 6.31 -2.65
CA THR A 82 25.13 7.26 -3.75
C THR A 82 26.37 8.11 -3.53
N THR A 83 26.96 8.55 -4.64
CA THR A 83 27.96 9.64 -4.67
C THR A 83 27.25 10.99 -4.62
N SER A 84 27.95 12.10 -4.39
CA SER A 84 27.34 13.44 -4.44
C SER A 84 26.67 13.78 -5.77
N ALA A 85 27.09 13.12 -6.87
CA ALA A 85 26.50 13.26 -8.20
C ALA A 85 25.31 12.31 -8.44
N GLY A 86 24.89 11.52 -7.45
CA GLY A 86 23.73 10.63 -7.53
C GLY A 86 23.98 9.30 -8.24
N ALA A 87 25.25 8.94 -8.51
CA ALA A 87 25.59 7.61 -9.02
C ALA A 87 25.36 6.55 -7.93
N ASP A 88 24.58 5.51 -8.25
CA ASP A 88 24.12 4.47 -7.32
C ASP A 88 25.05 3.25 -7.25
N GLN A 89 25.19 2.68 -6.05
CA GLN A 89 25.89 1.42 -5.80
C GLN A 89 25.30 0.66 -4.61
N ALA A 90 25.16 -0.65 -4.75
CA ALA A 90 24.57 -1.51 -3.71
C ALA A 90 25.37 -1.56 -2.40
N THR A 91 26.68 -1.28 -2.43
CA THR A 91 27.58 -1.34 -1.28
C THR A 91 28.30 0.00 -1.10
N PRO A 92 28.53 0.43 0.15
CA PRO A 92 29.23 1.68 0.41
C PRO A 92 30.72 1.53 0.09
N ASP A 93 31.34 2.62 -0.34
CA ASP A 93 32.79 2.74 -0.51
C ASP A 93 33.24 4.18 -0.21
N ALA A 94 34.49 4.53 -0.57
CA ALA A 94 35.05 5.86 -0.31
C ALA A 94 34.31 7.01 -1.04
N THR A 95 33.54 6.70 -2.08
CA THR A 95 32.80 7.67 -2.91
C THR A 95 31.29 7.56 -2.75
N HIS A 96 30.75 6.39 -2.44
CA HIS A 96 29.32 6.12 -2.21
C HIS A 96 29.00 6.19 -0.73
N ILE A 97 28.97 7.40 -0.18
CA ILE A 97 28.82 7.66 1.26
C ILE A 97 27.42 8.11 1.67
N TYR A 98 26.57 8.46 0.71
CA TYR A 98 25.22 8.98 0.94
C TYR A 98 24.17 7.86 0.85
N GLY A 99 23.08 7.99 1.60
CA GLY A 99 22.03 6.97 1.69
C GLY A 99 22.45 5.66 2.39
N PRO A 100 21.65 4.58 2.27
CA PRO A 100 20.32 4.55 1.65
C PRO A 100 19.30 5.32 2.49
N TYR A 101 18.30 5.87 1.81
CA TYR A 101 17.25 6.70 2.43
C TYR A 101 16.00 5.88 2.77
N LEU A 102 15.79 4.77 2.06
CA LEU A 102 14.71 3.81 2.26
C LEU A 102 15.25 2.38 2.16
N HIS A 103 14.63 1.45 2.88
CA HIS A 103 14.95 0.02 2.71
C HIS A 103 14.31 -0.58 1.44
N ALA A 104 13.14 -0.08 1.06
CA ALA A 104 12.44 -0.47 -0.17
C ALA A 104 11.38 0.58 -0.50
N ILE A 105 10.98 0.66 -1.77
CA ILE A 105 9.82 1.45 -2.18
C ILE A 105 8.55 0.73 -1.72
N PRO A 106 7.68 1.37 -0.92
CA PRO A 106 6.43 0.75 -0.47
C PRO A 106 5.50 0.48 -1.66
N THR A 107 4.69 -0.57 -1.55
CA THR A 107 3.61 -0.85 -2.51
C THR A 107 2.39 -0.01 -2.18
N LEU A 108 1.74 0.57 -3.19
CA LEU A 108 0.52 1.34 -3.03
C LEU A 108 -0.56 0.48 -2.35
N LYS A 109 -1.20 1.00 -1.30
CA LYS A 109 -2.17 0.25 -0.47
C LYS A 109 -3.63 0.44 -0.87
N VAL A 110 -3.89 1.43 -1.71
CA VAL A 110 -5.24 1.90 -2.08
C VAL A 110 -5.41 1.98 -3.58
N GLY A 111 -6.67 2.10 -4.00
CA GLY A 111 -7.03 2.33 -5.39
C GLY A 111 -6.76 1.17 -6.34
N SER A 112 -6.97 1.44 -7.62
CA SER A 112 -6.93 0.47 -8.71
C SER A 112 -5.53 -0.06 -8.99
N ASN A 113 -4.49 0.71 -8.64
CA ASN A 113 -3.09 0.32 -8.75
C ASN A 113 -2.52 -0.29 -7.46
N LYS A 114 -3.38 -0.70 -6.52
CA LYS A 114 -2.97 -1.34 -5.27
C LYS A 114 -2.04 -2.53 -5.52
N GLY A 115 -0.95 -2.60 -4.77
CA GLY A 115 0.06 -3.65 -4.85
C GLY A 115 1.25 -3.29 -5.74
N ASN A 116 1.13 -2.25 -6.56
CA ASN A 116 2.22 -1.77 -7.40
C ASN A 116 3.20 -0.90 -6.59
N SER A 117 4.50 -0.99 -6.88
CA SER A 117 5.55 -0.15 -6.29
C SER A 117 6.38 0.60 -7.33
N GLY A 118 6.04 0.49 -8.63
CA GLY A 118 6.73 1.23 -9.67
C GLY A 118 6.56 2.73 -9.49
N VAL A 119 7.61 3.48 -9.78
CA VAL A 119 7.63 4.94 -9.73
C VAL A 119 7.91 5.43 -11.14
N ALA A 120 7.08 6.34 -11.64
CA ALA A 120 7.23 6.89 -12.98
C ALA A 120 6.69 8.33 -13.05
N ALA A 121 7.05 9.05 -14.11
CA ALA A 121 6.52 10.40 -14.37
C ALA A 121 5.07 10.39 -14.89
N ALA A 122 4.58 9.24 -15.35
CA ALA A 122 3.26 9.05 -15.92
C ALA A 122 2.71 7.66 -15.59
N ASP A 123 1.40 7.48 -15.75
CA ASP A 123 0.73 6.19 -15.54
C ASP A 123 1.26 5.09 -16.48
N GLY A 124 1.24 3.85 -15.99
CA GLY A 124 1.75 2.69 -16.70
C GLY A 124 1.61 1.39 -15.91
N ALA A 125 1.82 0.27 -16.59
CA ALA A 125 1.73 -1.05 -15.97
C ALA A 125 2.73 -1.19 -14.81
N GLY A 126 2.24 -1.53 -13.62
CA GLY A 126 3.07 -1.71 -12.43
C GLY A 126 3.48 -0.41 -11.73
N VAL A 127 2.98 0.76 -12.17
CA VAL A 127 3.25 2.06 -11.54
C VAL A 127 2.26 2.29 -10.39
N GLY A 128 2.79 2.38 -9.17
CA GLY A 128 2.03 2.73 -7.97
C GLY A 128 2.15 4.21 -7.57
N TRP A 129 3.21 4.88 -8.02
CA TRP A 129 3.54 6.25 -7.60
C TRP A 129 3.87 7.13 -8.80
N ILE A 130 3.26 8.31 -8.86
CA ILE A 130 3.59 9.34 -9.85
C ILE A 130 4.58 10.31 -9.21
N TYR A 131 5.71 10.50 -9.86
CA TYR A 131 6.82 11.30 -9.36
C TYR A 131 7.26 12.37 -10.37
N ASN A 132 7.49 13.58 -9.89
CA ASN A 132 8.00 14.70 -10.68
C ASN A 132 9.41 15.07 -10.21
N GLU A 133 10.42 14.73 -11.00
CA GLU A 133 11.84 15.01 -10.70
C GLU A 133 12.21 16.51 -10.67
N THR A 134 11.41 17.37 -11.31
CA THR A 134 11.64 18.82 -11.30
C THR A 134 11.20 19.45 -9.98
N THR A 135 10.09 18.96 -9.41
CA THR A 135 9.50 19.54 -8.19
C THR A 135 9.74 18.72 -6.93
N GLY A 136 10.13 17.44 -7.08
CA GLY A 136 10.21 16.48 -5.99
C GLY A 136 8.85 15.93 -5.53
N ALA A 137 7.76 16.33 -6.17
CA ALA A 137 6.42 15.90 -5.78
C ALA A 137 6.21 14.41 -6.08
N ILE A 138 5.70 13.67 -5.10
CA ILE A 138 5.29 12.26 -5.23
C ILE A 138 3.87 12.08 -4.73
N ASN A 139 3.04 11.46 -5.56
CA ASN A 139 1.61 11.23 -5.32
C ASN A 139 1.25 9.77 -5.63
N ALA A 140 0.15 9.28 -5.06
CA ALA A 140 -0.39 7.97 -5.44
C ALA A 140 -0.86 7.96 -6.88
N ASN A 141 -0.56 6.89 -7.61
CA ASN A 141 -1.12 6.66 -8.94
C ASN A 141 -2.54 6.08 -8.82
N SER A 142 -3.51 6.89 -8.38
CA SER A 142 -4.89 6.44 -8.23
C SER A 142 -5.88 7.61 -8.26
N SER A 143 -6.81 7.57 -9.20
CA SER A 143 -7.97 8.48 -9.26
C SER A 143 -9.16 8.02 -8.40
N ASP A 144 -9.04 6.90 -7.68
CA ASP A 144 -10.09 6.43 -6.78
C ASP A 144 -10.25 7.38 -5.59
N VAL A 145 -11.49 7.46 -5.11
CA VAL A 145 -11.89 8.36 -4.03
C VAL A 145 -11.55 7.75 -2.67
N SER A 146 -11.09 8.60 -1.75
CA SER A 146 -10.83 8.31 -0.34
C SER A 146 -12.08 7.83 0.39
N SER A 147 -11.87 7.29 1.61
CA SER A 147 -12.95 6.97 2.53
C SER A 147 -13.83 8.17 2.92
N ASP A 148 -13.36 9.41 2.67
CA ASP A 148 -14.13 10.65 2.83
C ASP A 148 -15.18 10.90 1.72
N GLY A 149 -15.11 10.15 0.61
CA GLY A 149 -16.03 10.25 -0.52
C GLY A 149 -15.88 11.52 -1.38
N THR A 150 -14.83 12.33 -1.17
CA THR A 150 -14.64 13.62 -1.86
C THR A 150 -13.24 13.78 -2.45
N THR A 151 -12.20 13.34 -1.75
CA THR A 151 -10.80 13.53 -2.15
C THR A 151 -10.31 12.33 -2.94
N THR A 152 -9.63 12.52 -4.06
CA THR A 152 -8.99 11.41 -4.79
C THR A 152 -7.59 11.12 -4.25
N TYR A 153 -7.15 9.85 -4.33
CA TYR A 153 -5.89 9.44 -3.71
C TYR A 153 -4.64 10.13 -4.26
N ASP A 154 -4.68 10.65 -5.48
CA ASP A 154 -3.64 11.46 -6.11
C ASP A 154 -3.51 12.90 -5.55
N GLN A 155 -4.47 13.33 -4.72
CA GLN A 155 -4.48 14.66 -4.08
C GLN A 155 -3.89 14.68 -2.65
N PHE A 156 -3.48 13.52 -2.12
CA PHE A 156 -2.82 13.38 -0.82
C PHE A 156 -1.34 13.80 -0.87
#